data_AF-A0A9E2QIB7-F1
#
_entry.id   AF-A0A9E2QIB7-F1
#
_cell.length_a   1.000
_cell.length_b   1.000
_cell.length_c   1.000
_cell.angle_alpha   90.00
_cell.angle_beta   90.00
_cell.angle_gamma   90.00
#
_symmetry.space_group_name_H-M   'P 1'
#
loop_
_entity.id
_entity.type
_entity.pdbx_description
1 polymer ?
#
loop_
_entity_poly.entity_id
_entity_poly.type
_entity_poly.pdbx_seq_one_letter_code
_entity_poly.pdbx_strand_id
1 'polypeptide(L)'
;MRLRFRYFFRLTKFILAPLVVLFMIAAAVFVIEAKDLRSQPVFARLIAFIDARGINKVLDIFYLHHSFEKRKLPTFKLTVEKDSEKKLDEMARAAIAADFLFDENKEFVPATLVYNGQKYQVDIRYRGDGDIHWKFPKKSWRIRLKGGEHIMGFNNFDLIVPRDRGFVLENLNNYRAGKLGLPSLRDQFVDLEVNGSFHGPYWLVDHDYSESLEVSKRPADVNTYGGYVRGRPQWEDTNDTGRWQKYSEDKVSQFDNYAEMDKLLDFLKNTETEEFYLRIGELVDLRSMYAWQVLTELSGSDHNGFGNSRLYFDNTLGKFSIIPWDIEGGGAPPDYASNLLLARIFKNPQFLHEKNELLWSYVSDAANLKDDLAHYDELYNEVKTSFYKDRKKQVSSYQFDKEVRYWRDTLEAQFEVAKERFARAEVLIGTGAIEGTTRFDVITTNYAGLDFRGVSFKSDASRDFQDLALYFDSNYNGNLDSADEYIDKFEFEDNSYRVQFSKILFAERNYPDDYRDFTASKAEILPTRYTFFVVGAPLAASLTFDITNVFTGEQATKLTNQLK
;
A
#
# COMPACT_ATOMS: atom_id res chain seq x y z
N MET A 1 64.81 -11.43 -29.31
CA MET A 1 63.97 -11.89 -28.18
C MET A 1 63.78 -10.83 -27.09
N ARG A 2 64.83 -10.14 -26.60
CA ARG A 2 64.74 -9.11 -25.52
C ARG A 2 63.88 -7.86 -25.83
N LEU A 3 63.80 -7.39 -27.08
CA LEU A 3 62.97 -6.22 -27.44
C LEU A 3 61.46 -6.51 -27.40
N ARG A 4 61.03 -7.71 -27.84
CA ARG A 4 59.62 -8.15 -27.77
C ARG A 4 59.16 -8.30 -26.32
N PHE A 5 60.04 -8.76 -25.43
CA PHE A 5 59.75 -8.86 -23.99
C PHE A 5 59.55 -7.50 -23.31
N ARG A 6 60.33 -6.48 -23.70
CA ARG A 6 60.27 -5.13 -23.14
C ARG A 6 59.03 -4.35 -23.61
N TYR A 7 58.58 -4.58 -24.86
CA TYR A 7 57.32 -4.07 -25.39
C TYR A 7 56.11 -4.78 -24.76
N PHE A 8 56.17 -6.10 -24.60
CA PHE A 8 55.14 -6.87 -23.92
C PHE A 8 54.95 -6.40 -22.47
N PHE A 9 56.03 -6.22 -21.69
CA PHE A 9 55.97 -5.69 -20.32
C PHE A 9 55.49 -4.24 -20.22
N ARG A 10 55.75 -3.41 -21.23
CA ARG A 10 55.21 -2.04 -21.27
C ARG A 10 53.72 -2.06 -21.60
N LEU A 11 53.30 -2.83 -22.61
CA LEU A 11 51.91 -2.97 -23.02
C LEU A 11 51.05 -3.59 -21.91
N THR A 12 51.56 -4.62 -21.23
CA THR A 12 50.89 -5.18 -20.04
C THR A 12 50.81 -4.15 -18.92
N LYS A 13 51.84 -3.33 -18.65
CA LYS A 13 51.71 -2.26 -17.64
C LYS A 13 50.67 -1.20 -18.01
N PHE A 14 50.57 -0.81 -19.29
CA PHE A 14 49.60 0.18 -19.75
C PHE A 14 48.15 -0.33 -19.74
N ILE A 15 47.92 -1.64 -19.82
CA ILE A 15 46.57 -2.23 -19.79
C ILE A 15 46.22 -2.74 -18.39
N LEU A 16 47.14 -3.43 -17.73
CA LEU A 16 46.92 -4.07 -16.44
C LEU A 16 46.85 -3.05 -15.31
N ALA A 17 47.63 -1.96 -15.33
CA ALA A 17 47.58 -0.97 -14.25
C ALA A 17 46.23 -0.24 -14.18
N PRO A 18 45.63 0.28 -15.29
CA PRO A 18 44.27 0.82 -15.26
C PRO A 18 43.22 -0.19 -14.83
N LEU A 19 43.34 -1.46 -15.23
CA LEU A 19 42.42 -2.52 -14.81
C LEU A 19 42.52 -2.81 -13.31
N VAL A 20 43.73 -2.83 -12.74
CA VAL A 20 43.93 -2.97 -11.28
C VAL A 20 43.33 -1.78 -10.54
N VAL A 21 43.52 -0.55 -11.04
CA VAL A 21 42.91 0.65 -10.46
C VAL A 21 41.38 0.57 -10.53
N LEU A 22 40.81 0.17 -11.67
CA LEU A 22 39.38 -0.02 -11.84
C LEU A 22 38.83 -1.06 -10.88
N PHE A 23 39.55 -2.19 -10.72
CA PHE A 23 39.18 -3.24 -9.78
C PHE A 23 39.25 -2.77 -8.32
N MET A 24 40.28 -1.99 -7.95
CA MET A 24 40.40 -1.39 -6.62
C MET A 24 39.23 -0.43 -6.33
N ILE A 25 38.86 0.40 -7.32
CA ILE A 25 37.68 1.28 -7.22
C ILE A 25 36.41 0.44 -7.06
N ALA A 26 36.25 -0.61 -7.87
CA ALA A 26 35.10 -1.52 -7.79
C ALA A 26 35.02 -2.21 -6.43
N ALA A 27 36.14 -2.69 -5.89
CA ALA A 27 36.20 -3.30 -4.57
C ALA A 27 35.85 -2.29 -3.46
N ALA A 28 36.35 -1.05 -3.55
CA ALA A 28 36.02 -0.01 -2.57
C ALA A 28 34.52 0.35 -2.61
N VAL A 29 33.95 0.54 -3.80
CA VAL A 29 32.51 0.77 -3.98
C VAL A 29 31.71 -0.42 -3.48
N PHE A 30 32.12 -1.65 -3.80
CA PHE A 30 31.47 -2.87 -3.32
C PHE A 30 31.43 -2.92 -1.79
N VAL A 31 32.53 -2.58 -1.10
CA VAL A 31 32.54 -2.52 0.38
C VAL A 31 31.55 -1.48 0.91
N ILE A 32 31.44 -0.31 0.27
CA ILE A 32 30.45 0.72 0.64
C ILE A 32 29.04 0.16 0.54
N GLU A 33 28.70 -0.51 -0.58
CA GLU A 33 27.36 -1.06 -0.78
C GLU A 33 27.07 -2.26 0.14
N ALA A 34 28.04 -3.18 0.29
CA ALA A 34 27.88 -4.44 1.02
C ALA A 34 27.84 -4.27 2.54
N LYS A 35 28.59 -3.30 3.09
CA LYS A 35 28.54 -2.95 4.51
C LYS A 35 27.44 -1.93 4.84
N ASP A 36 26.60 -1.61 3.86
CA ASP A 36 25.56 -0.61 3.97
C ASP A 36 26.05 0.73 4.54
N LEU A 37 27.26 1.15 4.18
CA LEU A 37 27.81 2.43 4.64
C LEU A 37 26.99 3.62 4.11
N ARG A 38 26.09 3.37 3.15
CA ARG A 38 25.13 4.33 2.62
C ARG A 38 24.13 4.85 3.64
N SER A 39 23.71 4.04 4.61
CA SER A 39 22.79 4.47 5.66
C SER A 39 23.47 5.32 6.73
N GLN A 40 24.80 5.41 6.72
CA GLN A 40 25.55 6.17 7.72
C GLN A 40 25.79 7.62 7.27
N PRO A 41 25.33 8.63 8.04
CA PRO A 41 25.43 10.05 7.66
C PRO A 41 26.87 10.52 7.36
N VAL A 42 27.87 9.94 8.01
CA VAL A 42 29.29 10.28 7.83
C VAL A 42 29.77 10.05 6.38
N PHE A 43 29.16 9.12 5.65
CA PHE A 43 29.53 8.82 4.27
C PHE A 43 28.70 9.59 3.23
N ALA A 44 27.66 10.33 3.63
CA ALA A 44 26.68 10.95 2.72
C ALA A 44 27.34 11.80 1.60
N ARG A 45 28.37 12.60 1.94
CA ARG A 45 29.10 13.41 0.96
C ARG A 45 29.89 12.57 -0.04
N LEU A 46 30.53 11.50 0.42
CA LEU A 46 31.28 10.58 -0.44
C LEU A 46 30.32 9.83 -1.38
N ILE A 47 29.17 9.41 -0.89
CA ILE A 47 28.15 8.71 -1.67
C ILE A 47 27.57 9.63 -2.74
N ALA A 48 27.18 10.86 -2.36
CA ALA A 48 26.71 11.86 -3.32
C ALA A 48 27.76 12.13 -4.41
N PHE A 49 29.04 12.18 -4.04
CA PHE A 49 30.15 12.31 -4.99
C PHE A 49 30.26 11.12 -5.95
N ILE A 50 30.10 9.89 -5.44
CA ILE A 50 30.14 8.64 -6.22
C ILE A 50 28.98 8.60 -7.21
N ASP A 51 27.76 8.86 -6.74
CA ASP A 51 26.54 8.76 -7.55
C ASP A 51 26.47 9.86 -8.61
N ALA A 52 26.81 11.11 -8.25
CA ALA A 52 26.83 12.23 -9.20
C ALA A 52 27.80 12.03 -10.38
N ARG A 53 28.83 11.18 -10.20
CA ARG A 53 29.79 10.80 -11.25
C ARG A 53 29.54 9.43 -11.87
N GLY A 54 28.51 8.72 -11.42
CA GLY A 54 28.22 7.36 -11.88
C GLY A 54 29.32 6.35 -11.56
N ILE A 55 30.15 6.60 -10.53
CA ILE A 55 31.25 5.70 -10.13
C ILE A 55 30.69 4.36 -9.63
N ASN A 56 29.51 4.36 -9.03
CA ASN A 56 28.77 3.16 -8.61
C ASN A 56 28.58 2.16 -9.77
N LYS A 57 28.45 2.62 -11.01
CA LYS A 57 28.29 1.77 -12.20
C LYS A 57 29.51 0.90 -12.51
N VAL A 58 30.67 1.14 -11.88
CA VAL A 58 31.84 0.26 -12.01
C VAL A 58 31.52 -1.20 -11.65
N LEU A 59 30.56 -1.42 -10.75
CA LEU A 59 30.12 -2.76 -10.34
C LEU A 59 29.45 -3.56 -11.47
N ASP A 60 29.00 -2.91 -12.55
CA ASP A 60 28.45 -3.60 -13.74
C ASP A 60 29.49 -4.50 -14.42
N ILE A 61 30.80 -4.32 -14.15
CA ILE A 61 31.85 -5.19 -14.69
C ILE A 61 31.61 -6.67 -14.34
N PHE A 62 31.06 -6.93 -13.15
CA PHE A 62 30.74 -8.29 -12.67
C PHE A 62 29.54 -8.90 -13.40
N TYR A 63 28.71 -8.07 -14.04
CA TYR A 63 27.49 -8.46 -14.77
C TYR A 63 27.69 -8.50 -16.29
N LEU A 64 28.90 -8.20 -16.79
CA LEU A 64 29.17 -8.18 -18.23
C LEU A 64 28.91 -9.52 -18.92
N HIS A 65 29.07 -10.63 -18.20
CA HIS A 65 28.81 -11.96 -18.73
C HIS A 65 27.34 -12.16 -19.15
N HIS A 66 26.39 -11.46 -18.52
CA HIS A 66 24.97 -11.48 -18.92
C HIS A 66 24.72 -10.80 -20.27
N SER A 67 25.67 -10.04 -20.83
CA SER A 67 25.51 -9.38 -22.13
C SER A 67 25.25 -10.37 -23.27
N PHE A 68 25.64 -11.64 -23.10
CA PHE A 68 25.42 -12.72 -24.07
C PHE A 68 24.08 -13.45 -23.91
N GLU A 69 23.35 -13.25 -22.81
CA GLU A 69 22.07 -13.90 -22.58
C GLU A 69 20.97 -13.30 -23.46
N LYS A 70 19.91 -14.06 -23.78
CA LYS A 70 18.76 -13.49 -24.49
C LYS A 70 17.87 -12.72 -23.52
N ARG A 71 17.42 -11.54 -23.93
CA ARG A 71 16.37 -10.78 -23.23
C ARG A 71 15.04 -11.53 -23.40
N LYS A 72 14.22 -11.57 -22.35
CA LYS A 72 12.95 -12.31 -22.33
C LYS A 72 11.75 -11.42 -22.66
N LEU A 73 11.86 -10.12 -22.40
CA LEU A 73 10.74 -9.18 -22.50
C LEU A 73 10.37 -8.84 -23.95
N PRO A 74 9.09 -8.54 -24.22
CA PRO A 74 8.67 -7.90 -25.46
C PRO A 74 9.46 -6.60 -25.66
N THR A 75 9.87 -6.31 -26.90
CA THR A 75 10.68 -5.11 -27.19
C THR A 75 9.90 -4.10 -28.04
N PHE A 76 9.81 -2.89 -27.53
CA PHE A 76 9.35 -1.69 -28.21
C PHE A 76 10.52 -0.92 -28.80
N LYS A 77 10.44 -0.59 -30.09
CA LYS A 77 11.43 0.26 -30.75
C LYS A 77 10.81 1.60 -31.11
N LEU A 78 11.12 2.62 -30.32
CA LEU A 78 10.65 3.98 -30.50
C LEU A 78 11.64 4.77 -31.35
N THR A 79 11.13 5.38 -32.42
CA THR A 79 11.88 6.29 -33.28
C THR A 79 11.31 7.69 -33.11
N VAL A 80 12.14 8.61 -32.64
CA VAL A 80 11.80 10.01 -32.40
C VAL A 80 12.64 10.86 -33.34
N GLU A 81 11.98 11.67 -34.17
CA GLU A 81 12.67 12.56 -35.09
C GLU A 81 13.38 13.71 -34.36
N LYS A 82 14.43 14.27 -34.96
CA LYS A 82 15.28 15.28 -34.33
C LYS A 82 14.51 16.51 -33.83
N ASP A 83 13.50 16.95 -34.57
CA ASP A 83 12.69 18.11 -34.17
C ASP A 83 11.82 17.79 -32.95
N SER A 84 11.26 16.58 -32.88
CA SER A 84 10.54 16.07 -31.71
C SER A 84 11.47 15.89 -30.50
N GLU A 85 12.68 15.35 -30.69
CA GLU A 85 13.71 15.24 -29.64
C GLU A 85 14.06 16.61 -29.07
N LYS A 86 14.27 17.61 -29.94
CA LYS A 86 14.60 18.97 -29.52
C LYS A 86 13.52 19.57 -28.62
N LYS A 87 12.24 19.40 -28.97
CA LYS A 87 11.10 19.85 -28.15
C LYS A 87 11.06 19.17 -26.80
N LEU A 88 11.25 17.84 -26.77
CA LEU A 88 11.32 17.08 -25.52
C LEU A 88 12.49 17.56 -24.64
N ASP A 89 13.65 17.82 -25.23
CA ASP A 89 14.82 18.35 -24.51
C ASP A 89 14.58 19.77 -23.96
N GLU A 90 13.87 20.62 -24.69
CA GLU A 90 13.47 21.95 -24.23
C GLU A 90 12.53 21.84 -23.01
N MET A 91 11.53 20.96 -23.05
CA MET A 91 10.63 20.68 -21.92
C MET A 91 11.40 20.13 -20.71
N ALA A 92 12.31 19.18 -20.91
CA ALA A 92 13.14 18.65 -19.85
C ALA A 92 14.05 19.71 -19.23
N ARG A 93 14.63 20.62 -20.02
CA ARG A 93 15.44 21.74 -19.50
C ARG A 93 14.62 22.71 -18.67
N ALA A 94 13.40 23.02 -19.12
CA ALA A 94 12.47 23.85 -18.35
C ALA A 94 12.13 23.19 -17.00
N ALA A 95 11.83 21.89 -17.01
CA ALA A 95 11.58 21.13 -15.80
C ALA A 95 12.80 21.06 -14.86
N ILE A 96 14.01 20.86 -15.39
CA ILE A 96 15.26 20.90 -14.61
C ILE A 96 15.42 22.26 -13.92
N ALA A 97 15.13 23.36 -14.61
CA ALA A 97 15.25 24.69 -14.05
C ALA A 97 14.21 24.97 -12.95
N ALA A 98 13.03 24.36 -13.04
CA ALA A 98 11.94 24.52 -12.09
C ALA A 98 11.90 23.43 -10.99
N ASP A 99 12.75 22.40 -11.09
CA ASP A 99 12.75 21.17 -10.27
C ASP A 99 11.41 20.42 -10.26
N PHE A 100 10.57 20.66 -11.28
CA PHE A 100 9.23 20.07 -11.41
C PHE A 100 8.75 20.17 -12.87
N LEU A 101 8.13 19.11 -13.39
CA LEU A 101 7.50 19.13 -14.71
C LEU A 101 6.02 19.50 -14.61
N PHE A 102 5.73 20.80 -14.76
CA PHE A 102 4.35 21.31 -14.80
C PHE A 102 3.59 20.87 -16.05
N ASP A 103 2.25 20.79 -15.96
CA ASP A 103 1.39 20.30 -17.04
C ASP A 103 1.47 21.14 -18.31
N GLU A 104 1.69 22.44 -18.18
CA GLU A 104 1.89 23.35 -19.31
C GLU A 104 3.12 22.97 -20.15
N ASN A 105 4.06 22.21 -19.57
CA ASN A 105 5.27 21.74 -20.23
C ASN A 105 5.18 20.26 -20.67
N LYS A 106 4.01 19.61 -20.52
CA LYS A 106 3.79 18.21 -20.90
C LYS A 106 3.12 18.09 -22.26
N GLU A 107 3.79 18.57 -23.31
CA GLU A 107 3.24 18.47 -24.67
C GLU A 107 3.61 17.16 -25.36
N PHE A 108 2.68 16.68 -26.19
CA PHE A 108 2.90 15.52 -27.05
C PHE A 108 3.66 15.88 -28.33
N VAL A 109 4.57 15.01 -28.74
CA VAL A 109 5.29 15.08 -30.02
C VAL A 109 5.10 13.78 -30.81
N PRO A 110 5.06 13.84 -32.15
CA PRO A 110 4.90 12.65 -32.97
C PRO A 110 6.16 11.77 -32.93
N ALA A 111 5.95 10.45 -32.97
CA ALA A 111 6.99 9.44 -33.09
C ALA A 111 6.45 8.18 -33.80
N THR A 112 7.34 7.24 -34.11
CA THR A 112 6.97 5.92 -34.64
C THR A 112 7.40 4.84 -33.66
N LEU A 113 6.47 3.95 -33.30
CA LEU A 113 6.74 2.79 -32.46
C LEU A 113 6.72 1.52 -33.32
N VAL A 114 7.69 0.63 -33.13
CA VAL A 114 7.71 -0.68 -33.80
C VAL A 114 7.63 -1.79 -32.76
N TYR A 115 6.69 -2.71 -32.97
CA TYR A 115 6.49 -3.90 -32.17
C TYR A 115 6.20 -5.10 -33.07
N ASN A 116 6.86 -6.24 -32.85
CA ASN A 116 6.74 -7.45 -33.68
C ASN A 116 6.83 -7.21 -35.21
N GLY A 117 7.62 -6.22 -35.63
CA GLY A 117 7.79 -5.85 -37.04
C GLY A 117 6.71 -4.92 -37.61
N GLN A 118 5.62 -4.69 -36.89
CA GLN A 118 4.57 -3.73 -37.25
C GLN A 118 4.93 -2.32 -36.77
N LYS A 119 4.65 -1.32 -37.60
CA LYS A 119 4.88 0.09 -37.30
C LYS A 119 3.58 0.77 -36.90
N TYR A 120 3.64 1.59 -35.85
CA TYR A 120 2.53 2.35 -35.31
C TYR A 120 2.91 3.83 -35.24
N GLN A 121 2.00 4.70 -35.68
CA GLN A 121 2.13 6.12 -35.46
C GLN A 121 1.67 6.44 -34.03
N VAL A 122 2.52 7.14 -33.28
CA VAL A 122 2.26 7.44 -31.87
C VAL A 122 2.50 8.91 -31.58
N ASP A 123 1.82 9.41 -30.56
CA ASP A 123 2.20 10.63 -29.87
C ASP A 123 2.86 10.25 -28.55
N ILE A 124 3.99 10.89 -28.24
CA ILE A 124 4.75 10.63 -27.02
C ILE A 124 5.01 11.91 -26.24
N ARG A 125 5.16 11.79 -24.93
CA ARG A 125 5.69 12.84 -24.06
C ARG A 125 6.39 12.25 -22.85
N TYR A 126 7.15 13.07 -22.12
CA TYR A 126 7.58 12.68 -20.78
C TYR A 126 6.37 12.65 -19.83
N ARG A 127 6.38 11.69 -18.89
CA ARG A 127 5.35 11.57 -17.85
C ARG A 127 5.93 11.86 -16.47
N GLY A 128 5.04 12.15 -15.52
CA GLY A 128 5.39 12.34 -14.12
C GLY A 128 6.01 13.70 -13.82
N ASP A 129 6.06 14.00 -12.53
CA ASP A 129 6.38 15.34 -12.06
C ASP A 129 7.81 15.41 -11.52
N GLY A 130 8.23 14.36 -10.80
CA GLY A 130 9.55 14.21 -10.19
C GLY A 130 10.69 13.95 -11.16
N ASP A 131 11.90 14.27 -10.72
CA ASP A 131 13.09 14.36 -11.57
C ASP A 131 13.54 13.02 -12.19
N ILE A 132 13.27 11.90 -11.51
CA ILE A 132 13.55 10.53 -11.99
C ILE A 132 12.99 10.26 -13.39
N HIS A 133 11.88 10.91 -13.76
CA HIS A 133 11.22 10.68 -15.03
C HIS A 133 11.82 11.43 -16.21
N TRP A 134 12.43 12.60 -15.99
CA TRP A 134 12.80 13.52 -17.08
C TRP A 134 14.23 14.08 -16.98
N LYS A 135 14.93 13.96 -15.84
CA LYS A 135 16.29 14.50 -15.65
C LYS A 135 17.38 13.56 -16.12
N PHE A 136 17.22 12.26 -15.89
CA PHE A 136 18.26 11.25 -16.11
C PHE A 136 18.18 10.61 -17.51
N PRO A 137 19.23 9.93 -18.01
CA PRO A 137 19.23 9.38 -19.38
C PRO A 137 18.08 8.41 -19.69
N LYS A 138 17.61 7.66 -18.69
CA LYS A 138 16.42 6.81 -18.78
C LYS A 138 15.20 7.65 -18.39
N LYS A 139 14.31 7.91 -19.35
CA LYS A 139 13.12 8.75 -19.19
C LYS A 139 11.86 7.91 -19.04
N SER A 140 10.84 8.38 -18.33
CA SER A 140 9.50 7.77 -18.36
C SER A 140 8.65 8.42 -19.45
N TRP A 141 7.86 7.61 -20.15
CA TRP A 141 7.12 8.03 -21.34
C TRP A 141 5.62 7.82 -21.15
N ARG A 142 4.81 8.74 -21.66
CA ARG A 142 3.41 8.47 -22.00
C ARG A 142 3.31 8.30 -23.51
N ILE A 143 2.67 7.23 -23.96
CA ILE A 143 2.54 6.87 -25.36
C ILE A 143 1.07 6.70 -25.70
N ARG A 144 0.62 7.36 -26.77
CA ARG A 144 -0.72 7.24 -27.34
C ARG A 144 -0.65 6.76 -28.78
N LEU A 145 -1.28 5.64 -29.08
CA LEU A 145 -1.40 5.13 -30.44
C LEU A 145 -2.46 5.90 -31.23
N LYS A 146 -2.14 6.23 -32.48
CA LYS A 146 -3.08 6.90 -33.40
C LYS A 146 -3.98 5.89 -34.10
N GLY A 147 -5.14 6.36 -34.55
CA GLY A 147 -6.04 5.58 -35.41
C GLY A 147 -6.82 4.48 -34.70
N GLY A 148 -6.90 4.50 -33.36
CA GLY A 148 -7.58 3.45 -32.59
C GLY A 148 -6.85 2.11 -32.58
N GLU A 149 -5.54 2.12 -32.87
CA GLU A 149 -4.70 0.94 -32.84
C GLU A 149 -4.35 0.51 -31.40
N HIS A 150 -4.07 -0.77 -31.20
CA HIS A 150 -3.66 -1.33 -29.91
C HIS A 150 -2.42 -2.21 -30.05
N ILE A 151 -1.51 -2.14 -29.07
CA ILE A 151 -0.39 -3.07 -28.93
C ILE A 151 -0.58 -3.84 -27.64
N MET A 152 -0.65 -5.17 -27.71
CA MET A 152 -0.93 -6.03 -26.54
C MET A 152 -2.23 -5.63 -25.81
N GLY A 153 -3.16 -5.03 -26.55
CA GLY A 153 -4.41 -4.49 -26.04
C GLY A 153 -4.33 -3.08 -25.45
N PHE A 154 -3.18 -2.40 -25.46
CA PHE A 154 -2.97 -1.04 -24.94
C PHE A 154 -3.04 0.00 -26.07
N ASN A 155 -3.82 1.07 -25.90
CA ASN A 155 -3.77 2.26 -26.78
C ASN A 155 -3.03 3.46 -26.16
N ASN A 156 -3.34 3.79 -24.91
CA ASN A 156 -2.79 4.93 -24.18
C ASN A 156 -2.20 4.43 -22.86
N PHE A 157 -0.87 4.41 -22.78
CA PHE A 157 -0.15 3.75 -21.70
C PHE A 157 1.10 4.52 -21.30
N ASP A 158 1.54 4.27 -20.07
CA ASP A 158 2.79 4.79 -19.54
C ASP A 158 3.88 3.71 -19.56
N LEU A 159 5.09 4.10 -19.93
CA LEU A 159 6.32 3.35 -19.71
C LEU A 159 7.09 4.03 -18.58
N ILE A 160 6.95 3.50 -17.37
CA ILE A 160 7.51 4.07 -16.15
C ILE A 160 8.88 3.45 -15.88
N VAL A 161 9.85 4.29 -15.51
CA VAL A 161 11.17 3.82 -15.08
C VAL A 161 10.98 2.93 -13.84
N PRO A 162 11.35 1.63 -13.87
CA PRO A 162 10.94 0.71 -12.82
C PRO A 162 11.45 1.05 -11.42
N ARG A 163 12.61 1.71 -11.31
CA ARG A 163 13.16 2.10 -10.00
C ARG A 163 12.24 3.02 -9.22
N ASP A 164 11.46 3.85 -9.93
CA ASP A 164 10.43 4.72 -9.34
C ASP A 164 9.33 3.92 -8.62
N ARG A 165 9.15 2.65 -8.98
CA ARG A 165 8.07 1.77 -8.53
C ARG A 165 8.59 0.55 -7.76
N GLY A 166 9.74 0.70 -7.08
CA GLY A 166 10.39 -0.40 -6.36
C GLY A 166 10.80 -1.57 -7.27
N PHE A 167 11.17 -1.28 -8.53
CA PHE A 167 11.43 -2.24 -9.60
C PHE A 167 10.23 -3.12 -9.96
N VAL A 168 10.08 -4.26 -9.28
CA VAL A 168 9.01 -5.23 -9.52
C VAL A 168 7.92 -5.19 -8.44
N LEU A 169 8.14 -4.37 -7.40
CA LEU A 169 7.24 -4.22 -6.26
C LEU A 169 5.83 -3.79 -6.67
N GLU A 170 5.70 -2.76 -7.51
CA GLU A 170 4.37 -2.26 -7.83
C GLU A 170 3.52 -3.26 -8.63
N ASN A 171 4.16 -4.07 -9.48
CA ASN A 171 3.44 -5.16 -10.15
C ASN A 171 2.95 -6.22 -9.14
N LEU A 172 3.72 -6.53 -8.10
CA LEU A 172 3.24 -7.38 -7.01
C LEU A 172 2.05 -6.74 -6.28
N ASN A 173 2.10 -5.44 -5.98
CA ASN A 173 0.97 -4.74 -5.35
C ASN A 173 -0.28 -4.81 -6.24
N ASN A 174 -0.12 -4.68 -7.55
CA ASN A 174 -1.21 -4.82 -8.51
C ASN A 174 -1.77 -6.25 -8.57
N TYR A 175 -0.90 -7.27 -8.44
CA TYR A 175 -1.31 -8.67 -8.31
C TYR A 175 -2.11 -8.92 -7.02
N ARG A 176 -1.64 -8.41 -5.88
CA ARG A 176 -2.34 -8.47 -4.59
C ARG A 176 -3.69 -7.75 -4.61
N ALA A 177 -3.78 -6.60 -5.29
CA ALA A 177 -5.03 -5.89 -5.50
C ALA A 177 -6.09 -6.80 -6.13
N GLY A 178 -5.71 -7.54 -7.18
CA GLY A 178 -6.58 -8.53 -7.83
C GLY A 178 -7.02 -9.65 -6.87
N LYS A 179 -6.10 -10.21 -6.06
CA LYS A 179 -6.42 -11.22 -5.03
C LYS A 179 -7.41 -10.70 -3.98
N LEU A 180 -7.34 -9.41 -3.66
CA LEU A 180 -8.23 -8.74 -2.71
C LEU A 180 -9.56 -8.27 -3.35
N GLY A 181 -9.75 -8.51 -4.65
CA GLY A 181 -10.96 -8.18 -5.39
C GLY A 181 -11.05 -6.71 -5.85
N LEU A 182 -9.96 -5.94 -5.74
CA LEU A 182 -9.90 -4.58 -6.25
C LEU A 182 -9.74 -4.58 -7.78
N PRO A 183 -10.30 -3.59 -8.49
CA PRO A 183 -9.92 -3.34 -9.88
C PRO A 183 -8.43 -3.00 -9.96
N SER A 184 -7.70 -3.68 -10.82
CA SER A 184 -6.28 -3.41 -11.11
C SER A 184 -6.12 -2.84 -12.51
N LEU A 185 -5.15 -1.94 -12.68
CA LEU A 185 -4.75 -1.50 -14.01
C LEU A 185 -3.96 -2.61 -14.68
N ARG A 186 -4.18 -2.83 -15.98
CA ARG A 186 -3.39 -3.82 -16.70
C ARG A 186 -1.95 -3.32 -16.81
N ASP A 187 -1.00 -4.19 -16.49
CA ASP A 187 0.42 -3.88 -16.50
C ASP A 187 1.30 -5.07 -16.89
N GLN A 188 2.52 -4.80 -17.31
CA GLN A 188 3.57 -5.79 -17.61
C GLN A 188 4.93 -5.10 -17.78
N PHE A 189 6.00 -5.87 -17.93
CA PHE A 189 7.32 -5.31 -18.27
C PHE A 189 7.61 -5.41 -19.77
N VAL A 190 8.19 -4.36 -20.33
CA VAL A 190 8.68 -4.33 -21.72
C VAL A 190 10.08 -3.75 -21.80
N ASP A 191 10.85 -4.22 -22.76
CA ASP A 191 12.10 -3.58 -23.15
C ASP A 191 11.84 -2.40 -24.09
N LEU A 192 12.55 -1.29 -23.89
CA LEU A 192 12.49 -0.14 -24.78
C LEU A 192 13.83 0.11 -25.48
N GLU A 193 13.78 0.31 -26.79
CA GLU A 193 14.86 0.88 -27.60
C GLU A 193 14.40 2.25 -28.11
N VAL A 194 15.21 3.29 -27.92
CA VAL A 194 14.92 4.64 -28.44
C VAL A 194 16.01 5.01 -29.43
N ASN A 195 15.64 5.32 -30.67
CA ASN A 195 16.57 5.71 -31.75
C ASN A 195 17.76 4.73 -31.91
N GLY A 196 17.46 3.43 -31.82
CA GLY A 196 18.44 2.33 -31.97
C GLY A 196 19.30 2.05 -30.73
N SER A 197 19.12 2.79 -29.64
CA SER A 197 19.80 2.61 -28.36
C SER A 197 18.92 1.82 -27.39
N PHE A 198 19.45 0.80 -26.73
CA PHE A 198 18.71 0.06 -25.69
C PHE A 198 18.60 0.89 -24.41
N HIS A 199 17.37 1.12 -23.96
CA HIS A 199 17.03 1.91 -22.78
C HIS A 199 16.60 1.05 -21.58
N GLY A 200 16.65 -0.28 -21.71
CA GLY A 200 16.33 -1.20 -20.61
C GLY A 200 14.85 -1.54 -20.51
N PRO A 201 14.49 -2.30 -19.46
CA PRO A 201 13.11 -2.65 -19.16
C PRO A 201 12.35 -1.46 -18.53
N TYR A 202 11.05 -1.42 -18.77
CA TYR A 202 10.08 -0.44 -18.30
C TYR A 202 8.85 -1.14 -17.76
N TRP A 203 8.24 -0.57 -16.73
CA TRP A 203 6.92 -0.99 -16.29
C TRP A 203 5.89 -0.31 -17.20
N LEU A 204 5.20 -1.12 -17.99
CA LEU A 204 4.13 -0.71 -18.88
C LEU A 204 2.82 -0.82 -18.12
N VAL A 205 2.06 0.26 -18.04
CA VAL A 205 0.76 0.30 -17.35
C VAL A 205 -0.25 1.12 -18.15
N ASP A 206 -1.51 0.69 -18.15
CA ASP A 206 -2.61 1.44 -18.77
C ASP A 206 -2.71 2.86 -18.18
N HIS A 207 -2.90 3.84 -19.06
CA HIS A 207 -3.28 5.19 -18.67
C HIS A 207 -4.79 5.45 -18.94
N ASP A 208 -5.41 4.71 -19.86
CA ASP A 208 -6.85 4.70 -20.04
C ASP A 208 -7.51 3.68 -19.11
N TYR A 209 -8.21 4.18 -18.09
CA TYR A 209 -8.79 3.35 -17.04
C TYR A 209 -9.95 2.52 -17.60
N SER A 210 -10.61 3.01 -18.65
CA SER A 210 -11.75 2.33 -19.29
C SER A 210 -11.31 0.97 -19.85
N GLU A 211 -10.18 0.89 -20.57
CA GLU A 211 -9.68 -0.38 -21.13
C GLU A 211 -9.35 -1.40 -20.03
N SER A 212 -8.71 -0.96 -18.94
CA SER A 212 -8.42 -1.82 -17.78
C SER A 212 -9.70 -2.31 -17.08
N LEU A 213 -10.72 -1.45 -16.98
CA LEU A 213 -12.02 -1.82 -16.41
C LEU A 213 -12.75 -2.85 -17.27
N GLU A 214 -12.74 -2.71 -18.60
CA GLU A 214 -13.32 -3.72 -19.51
C GLU A 214 -12.64 -5.07 -19.38
N VAL A 215 -11.29 -5.09 -19.35
CA VAL A 215 -10.50 -6.32 -19.18
C VAL A 215 -10.80 -6.99 -17.84
N SER A 216 -11.00 -6.20 -16.79
CA SER A 216 -11.40 -6.69 -15.45
C SER A 216 -12.91 -6.98 -15.33
N LYS A 217 -13.66 -6.93 -16.43
CA LYS A 217 -15.11 -7.20 -16.50
C LYS A 217 -15.93 -6.28 -15.61
N ARG A 218 -15.53 -5.02 -15.53
CA ARG A 218 -16.21 -3.94 -14.80
C ARG A 218 -16.80 -2.92 -15.78
N PRO A 219 -17.87 -2.21 -15.40
CA PRO A 219 -18.36 -1.07 -16.18
C PRO A 219 -17.23 -0.07 -16.45
N ALA A 220 -16.98 0.23 -17.73
CA ALA A 220 -15.89 1.09 -18.18
C ALA A 220 -16.35 2.48 -18.62
N ASP A 221 -17.61 2.62 -19.05
CA ASP A 221 -18.24 3.90 -19.38
C ASP A 221 -18.70 4.60 -18.09
N VAL A 222 -17.74 4.93 -17.23
CA VAL A 222 -17.97 5.53 -15.91
C VAL A 222 -16.94 6.61 -15.59
N ASN A 223 -17.28 7.47 -14.63
CA ASN A 223 -16.33 8.42 -14.09
C ASN A 223 -15.32 7.71 -13.17
N THR A 224 -14.03 7.90 -13.46
CA THR A 224 -12.94 7.63 -12.52
C THR A 224 -12.25 8.92 -12.18
N TYR A 225 -11.92 9.11 -10.91
CA TYR A 225 -11.37 10.34 -10.37
C TYR A 225 -10.02 10.07 -9.74
N GLY A 226 -9.11 11.03 -9.83
CA GLY A 226 -7.94 11.04 -8.96
C GLY A 226 -7.63 12.43 -8.46
N GLY A 227 -7.06 12.49 -7.26
CA GLY A 227 -6.65 13.75 -6.63
C GLY A 227 -5.69 14.50 -7.54
N TYR A 228 -6.03 15.76 -7.81
CA TYR A 228 -5.27 16.62 -8.70
C TYR A 228 -5.35 18.07 -8.24
N VAL A 229 -4.19 18.70 -8.14
CA VAL A 229 -4.09 20.15 -7.97
C VAL A 229 -3.24 20.71 -9.09
N ARG A 230 -3.88 21.52 -9.94
CA ARG A 230 -3.20 22.21 -11.03
C ARG A 230 -2.10 23.13 -10.49
N GLY A 231 -0.87 22.87 -10.92
CA GLY A 231 0.29 23.74 -10.66
C GLY A 231 0.80 23.77 -9.21
N ARG A 232 0.39 22.83 -8.35
CA ARG A 232 0.94 22.69 -6.98
C ARG A 232 1.23 21.24 -6.65
N PRO A 233 2.11 20.96 -5.66
CA PRO A 233 2.34 19.60 -5.19
C PRO A 233 1.02 18.92 -4.83
N GLN A 234 0.90 17.62 -5.13
CA GLN A 234 -0.22 16.70 -4.81
C GLN A 234 -0.53 16.49 -3.30
N TRP A 235 -0.38 17.54 -2.48
CA TRP A 235 -0.38 17.50 -1.00
C TRP A 235 -1.52 18.36 -0.42
N GLU A 236 -2.35 18.97 -1.27
CA GLU A 236 -3.53 19.72 -0.84
C GLU A 236 -4.75 18.79 -0.74
N ASP A 237 -5.63 19.10 0.21
CA ASP A 237 -6.78 18.28 0.57
C ASP A 237 -7.74 18.09 -0.62
N THR A 238 -8.15 16.85 -0.89
CA THR A 238 -9.11 16.47 -1.94
C THR A 238 -10.56 16.58 -1.48
N ASN A 239 -10.81 17.28 -0.37
CA ASN A 239 -12.14 17.54 0.14
C ASN A 239 -13.00 18.44 -0.77
N ASP A 240 -12.48 19.02 -1.86
CA ASP A 240 -13.26 19.82 -2.81
C ASP A 240 -13.26 19.17 -4.19
N THR A 241 -14.43 19.15 -4.84
CA THR A 241 -14.63 18.56 -6.16
C THR A 241 -13.68 19.11 -7.22
N GLY A 242 -13.34 20.40 -7.16
CA GLY A 242 -12.37 21.04 -8.05
C GLY A 242 -10.93 20.54 -7.90
N ARG A 243 -10.67 19.66 -6.93
CA ARG A 243 -9.39 18.98 -6.67
C ARG A 243 -9.37 17.55 -7.19
N TRP A 244 -10.36 17.15 -7.98
CA TRP A 244 -10.43 15.85 -8.63
C TRP A 244 -10.40 16.04 -10.13
N GLN A 245 -9.52 15.31 -10.82
CA GLN A 245 -9.56 15.20 -12.27
C GLN A 245 -10.13 13.85 -12.66
N LYS A 246 -10.79 13.79 -13.83
CA LYS A 246 -11.25 12.53 -14.40
C LYS A 246 -10.18 11.83 -15.22
N TYR A 247 -10.12 10.50 -15.09
CA TYR A 247 -9.28 9.63 -15.89
C TYR A 247 -10.09 8.81 -16.91
N SER A 248 -11.38 8.65 -16.66
CA SER A 248 -12.40 8.15 -17.57
C SER A 248 -13.70 8.90 -17.30
N GLU A 249 -14.58 8.94 -18.29
CA GLU A 249 -15.84 9.67 -18.22
C GLU A 249 -17.01 8.72 -18.48
N ASP A 250 -18.11 8.94 -17.75
CA ASP A 250 -19.38 8.33 -18.12
C ASP A 250 -19.83 8.88 -19.49
N LYS A 251 -20.36 7.99 -20.34
CA LYS A 251 -20.85 8.38 -21.68
C LYS A 251 -22.36 8.67 -21.69
N VAL A 252 -22.99 8.66 -20.52
CA VAL A 252 -24.44 8.84 -20.37
C VAL A 252 -24.78 10.31 -20.25
N SER A 253 -23.97 11.07 -19.51
CA SER A 253 -24.09 12.51 -19.35
C SER A 253 -23.61 13.26 -20.60
N GLN A 254 -24.30 14.35 -20.93
CA GLN A 254 -23.92 15.25 -22.04
C GLN A 254 -23.02 16.41 -21.58
N PHE A 255 -22.74 16.50 -20.28
CA PHE A 255 -21.90 17.51 -19.67
C PHE A 255 -20.95 16.87 -18.67
N ASP A 256 -19.88 17.59 -18.35
CA ASP A 256 -18.90 17.13 -17.36
C ASP A 256 -19.54 17.10 -15.97
N ASN A 257 -19.93 15.89 -15.54
CA ASN A 257 -20.75 15.67 -14.34
C ASN A 257 -19.88 15.20 -13.15
N TYR A 258 -19.99 15.89 -12.02
CA TYR A 258 -19.33 15.53 -10.76
C TYR A 258 -20.34 15.30 -9.63
N ALA A 259 -21.64 15.16 -9.91
CA ALA A 259 -22.68 15.08 -8.90
C ALA A 259 -22.47 13.96 -7.87
N GLU A 260 -21.93 12.81 -8.30
CA GLU A 260 -21.56 11.72 -7.41
C GLU A 260 -20.41 12.10 -6.46
N MET A 261 -19.42 12.84 -6.95
CA MET A 261 -18.29 13.32 -6.16
C MET A 261 -18.75 14.39 -5.18
N ASP A 262 -19.54 15.37 -5.66
CA ASP A 262 -20.15 16.40 -4.82
C ASP A 262 -20.96 15.77 -3.67
N LYS A 263 -21.78 14.75 -3.99
CA LYS A 263 -22.57 14.03 -3.00
C LYS A 263 -21.69 13.31 -1.97
N LEU A 264 -20.63 12.62 -2.40
CA LEU A 264 -19.71 11.94 -1.49
C LEU A 264 -19.00 12.95 -0.57
N LEU A 265 -18.47 14.03 -1.12
CA LEU A 265 -17.71 15.04 -0.37
C LEU A 265 -18.60 15.84 0.58
N ASP A 266 -19.83 16.18 0.17
CA ASP A 266 -20.83 16.81 1.03
C ASP A 266 -21.21 15.88 2.19
N PHE A 267 -21.51 14.61 1.89
CA PHE A 267 -21.84 13.61 2.89
C PHE A 267 -20.69 13.40 3.89
N LEU A 268 -19.43 13.36 3.42
CA LEU A 268 -18.26 13.22 4.27
C LEU A 268 -18.10 14.37 5.27
N LYS A 269 -18.36 15.62 4.83
CA LYS A 269 -18.16 16.83 5.61
C LYS A 269 -19.31 17.15 6.56
N ASN A 270 -20.55 16.96 6.10
CA ASN A 270 -21.73 17.54 6.72
C ASN A 270 -22.60 16.52 7.46
N THR A 271 -22.24 15.24 7.45
CA THR A 271 -23.01 14.17 8.12
C THR A 271 -22.44 13.85 9.49
N GLU A 272 -23.31 13.87 10.51
CA GLU A 272 -22.99 13.45 11.87
C GLU A 272 -22.52 12.00 11.93
N THR A 273 -21.74 11.65 12.95
CA THR A 273 -21.06 10.34 13.05
C THR A 273 -22.00 9.14 13.02
N GLU A 274 -23.12 9.19 13.74
CA GLU A 274 -24.08 8.09 13.77
C GLU A 274 -24.73 7.86 12.40
N GLU A 275 -25.19 8.94 11.74
CA GLU A 275 -25.77 8.84 10.40
C GLU A 275 -24.73 8.42 9.35
N PHE A 276 -23.50 8.92 9.47
CA PHE A 276 -22.40 8.53 8.59
C PHE A 276 -22.18 7.00 8.64
N TYR A 277 -22.12 6.41 9.82
CA TYR A 277 -21.95 4.96 9.97
C TYR A 277 -23.11 4.16 9.39
N LEU A 278 -24.35 4.63 9.53
CA LEU A 278 -25.51 3.94 8.99
C LEU A 278 -25.56 3.97 7.46
N ARG A 279 -25.06 5.03 6.82
CA ARG A 279 -25.35 5.31 5.42
C ARG A 279 -24.13 5.36 4.49
N ILE A 280 -22.90 5.39 5.01
CA ILE A 280 -21.70 5.44 4.14
C ILE A 280 -21.63 4.27 3.15
N GLY A 281 -22.09 3.08 3.56
CA GLY A 281 -22.18 1.90 2.70
C GLY A 281 -23.17 2.03 1.52
N GLU A 282 -24.02 3.07 1.50
CA GLU A 282 -24.87 3.42 0.35
C GLU A 282 -24.08 4.15 -0.74
N LEU A 283 -22.98 4.83 -0.39
CA LEU A 283 -22.18 5.66 -1.30
C LEU A 283 -20.86 5.01 -1.69
N VAL A 284 -20.30 4.15 -0.83
CA VAL A 284 -19.02 3.48 -1.07
C VAL A 284 -19.15 1.97 -0.89
N ASP A 285 -18.39 1.23 -1.67
CA ASP A 285 -18.12 -0.17 -1.41
C ASP A 285 -17.12 -0.29 -0.25
N LEU A 286 -17.64 -0.53 0.95
CA LEU A 286 -16.85 -0.70 2.17
C LEU A 286 -15.81 -1.82 2.03
N ARG A 287 -16.14 -2.91 1.33
CA ARG A 287 -15.21 -4.01 1.10
C ARG A 287 -14.02 -3.56 0.26
N SER A 288 -14.24 -2.69 -0.72
CA SER A 288 -13.14 -2.08 -1.49
C SER A 288 -12.25 -1.19 -0.62
N MET A 289 -12.83 -0.41 0.31
CA MET A 289 -12.03 0.41 1.23
C MET A 289 -11.17 -0.47 2.16
N TYR A 290 -11.73 -1.58 2.66
CA TYR A 290 -11.01 -2.54 3.50
C TYR A 290 -9.86 -3.19 2.73
N ALA A 291 -10.13 -3.67 1.52
CA ALA A 291 -9.13 -4.27 0.65
C ALA A 291 -7.99 -3.30 0.32
N TRP A 292 -8.29 -2.03 0.07
CA TRP A 292 -7.26 -1.02 -0.19
C TRP A 292 -6.38 -0.75 1.04
N GLN A 293 -6.99 -0.67 2.22
CA GLN A 293 -6.24 -0.54 3.47
C GLN A 293 -5.37 -1.77 3.75
N VAL A 294 -5.89 -2.98 3.51
CA VAL A 294 -5.11 -4.23 3.65
C VAL A 294 -3.94 -4.27 2.67
N LEU A 295 -4.15 -3.89 1.41
CA LEU A 295 -3.06 -3.79 0.43
C LEU A 295 -1.96 -2.83 0.90
N THR A 296 -2.36 -1.68 1.44
CA THR A 296 -1.46 -0.65 1.99
C THR A 296 -0.65 -1.18 3.17
N GLU A 297 -1.29 -1.90 4.11
CA GLU A 297 -0.59 -2.49 5.26
C GLU A 297 0.39 -3.60 4.83
N LEU A 298 0.04 -4.39 3.81
CA LEU A 298 0.88 -5.46 3.27
C LEU A 298 2.10 -4.96 2.47
N SER A 299 2.06 -3.72 1.99
CA SER A 299 3.20 -3.07 1.31
C SER A 299 3.96 -2.09 2.22
N GLY A 300 3.37 -1.73 3.37
CA GLY A 300 3.86 -0.66 4.24
C GLY A 300 3.89 0.70 3.57
N SER A 301 3.08 0.91 2.53
CA SER A 301 3.04 2.15 1.76
C SER A 301 2.57 3.32 2.60
N ASP A 302 3.24 4.47 2.47
CA ASP A 302 2.80 5.81 2.91
C ASP A 302 2.33 6.67 1.72
N HIS A 303 2.35 6.14 0.51
CA HIS A 303 2.07 6.85 -0.74
C HIS A 303 0.58 6.90 -1.14
N ASN A 304 -0.31 6.27 -0.37
CA ASN A 304 -1.76 6.15 -0.67
C ASN A 304 -2.62 7.37 -0.27
N GLY A 305 -2.00 8.53 -0.09
CA GLY A 305 -2.66 9.78 0.30
C GLY A 305 -3.34 10.53 -0.85
N PHE A 306 -3.50 11.84 -0.64
CA PHE A 306 -4.27 12.77 -1.46
C PHE A 306 -4.08 12.66 -2.99
N GLY A 307 -2.84 12.62 -3.48
CA GLY A 307 -2.54 12.57 -4.91
C GLY A 307 -2.78 11.23 -5.61
N ASN A 308 -2.79 10.14 -4.84
CA ASN A 308 -2.73 8.77 -5.36
C ASN A 308 -4.01 7.97 -5.11
N SER A 309 -5.01 8.59 -4.50
CA SER A 309 -6.36 8.04 -4.46
C SER A 309 -6.95 8.01 -5.89
N ARG A 310 -7.43 6.84 -6.34
CA ARG A 310 -8.24 6.73 -7.56
C ARG A 310 -9.60 6.16 -7.22
N LEU A 311 -10.62 7.02 -7.28
CA LEU A 311 -12.00 6.64 -7.02
C LEU A 311 -12.66 6.22 -8.34
N TYR A 312 -13.31 5.07 -8.32
CA TYR A 312 -14.08 4.51 -9.42
C TYR A 312 -15.55 4.52 -9.03
N PHE A 313 -16.40 5.19 -9.80
CA PHE A 313 -17.84 5.17 -9.55
C PHE A 313 -18.52 4.08 -10.39
N ASP A 314 -18.95 3.01 -9.73
CA ASP A 314 -19.75 1.98 -10.40
C ASP A 314 -21.18 2.48 -10.57
N ASN A 315 -21.53 2.88 -11.79
CA ASN A 315 -22.87 3.40 -12.11
C ASN A 315 -23.97 2.32 -12.12
N THR A 316 -23.62 1.03 -12.05
CA THR A 316 -24.58 -0.06 -11.92
C THR A 316 -24.96 -0.31 -10.45
N LEU A 317 -24.03 -0.04 -9.53
CA LEU A 317 -24.23 -0.16 -8.09
C LEU A 317 -24.57 1.18 -7.42
N GLY A 318 -24.24 2.30 -8.06
CA GLY A 318 -24.34 3.64 -7.50
C GLY A 318 -23.33 3.91 -6.38
N LYS A 319 -22.15 3.26 -6.41
CA LYS A 319 -21.15 3.30 -5.33
C LYS A 319 -19.74 3.58 -5.82
N PHE A 320 -18.95 4.24 -5.00
CA PHE A 320 -17.51 4.39 -5.19
C PHE A 320 -16.73 3.17 -4.70
N SER A 321 -15.74 2.75 -5.47
CA SER A 321 -14.67 1.83 -5.05
C SER A 321 -13.30 2.45 -5.36
N ILE A 322 -12.21 1.77 -5.00
CA ILE A 322 -10.84 2.22 -5.26
C ILE A 322 -10.20 1.42 -6.39
N ILE A 323 -9.44 2.11 -7.25
CA ILE A 323 -8.43 1.52 -8.13
C ILE A 323 -7.06 1.79 -7.48
N PRO A 324 -6.31 0.77 -7.04
CA PRO A 324 -4.95 0.94 -6.56
C PRO A 324 -4.06 1.61 -7.62
N TRP A 325 -3.34 2.64 -7.20
CA TRP A 325 -2.40 3.35 -8.04
C TRP A 325 -1.26 3.87 -7.19
N ASP A 326 -0.03 3.58 -7.59
CA ASP A 326 1.16 4.13 -6.95
C ASP A 326 1.21 3.79 -5.46
N ILE A 327 0.94 2.51 -5.17
CA ILE A 327 0.97 1.98 -3.82
C ILE A 327 2.42 2.05 -3.33
N GLU A 328 3.39 1.63 -4.12
CA GLU A 328 4.79 1.53 -3.72
C GLU A 328 4.98 0.69 -2.45
N GLY A 329 6.17 0.75 -1.86
CA GLY A 329 6.43 0.20 -0.53
C GLY A 329 7.05 1.26 0.33
N GLY A 330 6.95 1.08 1.64
CA GLY A 330 7.42 2.09 2.58
C GLY A 330 7.59 1.55 3.99
N GLY A 331 7.66 2.49 4.92
CA GLY A 331 7.74 2.23 6.36
C GLY A 331 6.52 2.75 7.10
N ALA A 332 5.38 2.89 6.44
CA ALA A 332 4.17 3.43 7.05
C ALA A 332 3.81 2.61 8.30
N PRO A 333 3.40 3.27 9.39
CA PRO A 333 2.92 2.55 10.54
C PRO A 333 1.64 1.81 10.17
N PRO A 334 1.36 0.68 10.82
CA PRO A 334 0.10 0.01 10.62
C PRO A 334 -1.10 0.82 11.11
N ASP A 335 -2.30 0.46 10.62
CA ASP A 335 -3.56 1.11 10.99
C ASP A 335 -3.50 2.65 10.81
N TYR A 336 -2.87 3.17 9.77
CA TYR A 336 -2.95 4.60 9.45
C TYR A 336 -4.08 4.87 8.44
N ALA A 337 -4.72 6.02 8.51
CA ALA A 337 -5.72 6.46 7.53
C ALA A 337 -5.10 7.55 6.65
N SER A 338 -5.10 7.34 5.33
CA SER A 338 -4.41 8.22 4.38
C SER A 338 -5.24 9.43 3.91
N ASN A 339 -6.53 9.48 4.25
CA ASN A 339 -7.46 10.54 3.86
C ASN A 339 -8.67 10.58 4.81
N LEU A 340 -9.52 11.61 4.67
CA LEU A 340 -10.71 11.82 5.51
C LEU A 340 -11.73 10.67 5.40
N LEU A 341 -11.93 10.09 4.21
CA LEU A 341 -12.88 8.98 4.01
C LEU A 341 -12.48 7.77 4.86
N LEU A 342 -11.24 7.30 4.75
CA LEU A 342 -10.73 6.18 5.55
C LEU A 342 -10.70 6.52 7.05
N ALA A 343 -10.31 7.75 7.41
CA ALA A 343 -10.26 8.18 8.80
C ALA A 343 -11.65 8.12 9.46
N ARG A 344 -12.71 8.56 8.75
CA ARG A 344 -14.07 8.46 9.28
C ARG A 344 -14.59 7.03 9.31
N ILE A 345 -14.35 6.23 8.26
CA ILE A 345 -14.77 4.83 8.21
C ILE A 345 -14.15 4.04 9.37
N PHE A 346 -12.84 4.14 9.57
CA PHE A 346 -12.14 3.31 10.55
C PHE A 346 -12.22 3.81 12.00
N LYS A 347 -12.75 5.02 12.24
CA LYS A 347 -13.21 5.42 13.58
C LYS A 347 -14.37 4.53 14.07
N ASN A 348 -15.13 3.88 13.18
CA ASN A 348 -16.12 2.87 13.57
C ASN A 348 -15.43 1.55 13.92
N PRO A 349 -15.58 1.03 15.15
CA PRO A 349 -14.90 -0.21 15.57
C PRO A 349 -15.34 -1.45 14.79
N GLN A 350 -16.60 -1.52 14.36
CA GLN A 350 -17.13 -2.63 13.57
C GLN A 350 -16.52 -2.63 12.16
N PHE A 351 -16.49 -1.50 11.47
CA PHE A 351 -15.86 -1.41 10.14
C PHE A 351 -14.37 -1.72 10.19
N LEU A 352 -13.68 -1.26 11.23
CA LEU A 352 -12.29 -1.63 11.45
C LEU A 352 -12.12 -3.14 11.69
N HIS A 353 -13.03 -3.76 12.43
CA HIS A 353 -13.02 -5.20 12.65
C HIS A 353 -13.21 -5.98 11.35
N GLU A 354 -14.15 -5.59 10.49
CA GLU A 354 -14.37 -6.21 9.17
C GLU A 354 -13.13 -6.09 8.26
N LYS A 355 -12.42 -4.95 8.33
CA LYS A 355 -11.10 -4.79 7.69
C LYS A 355 -10.06 -5.74 8.28
N ASN A 356 -10.03 -5.88 9.60
CA ASN A 356 -9.11 -6.76 10.31
C ASN A 356 -9.37 -8.24 10.02
N GLU A 357 -10.64 -8.65 9.87
CA GLU A 357 -11.01 -9.99 9.41
C GLU A 357 -10.41 -10.27 8.03
N LEU A 358 -10.48 -9.30 7.11
CA LEU A 358 -9.82 -9.42 5.81
C LEU A 358 -8.31 -9.59 5.94
N LEU A 359 -7.64 -8.71 6.70
CA LEU A 359 -6.19 -8.79 6.89
C LEU A 359 -5.81 -10.14 7.50
N TRP A 360 -6.48 -10.56 8.57
CA TRP A 360 -6.25 -11.84 9.24
C TRP A 360 -6.45 -13.02 8.30
N SER A 361 -7.53 -13.04 7.52
CA SER A 361 -7.77 -14.10 6.52
C SER A 361 -6.64 -14.22 5.49
N TYR A 362 -5.98 -13.09 5.18
CA TYR A 362 -4.84 -13.07 4.28
C TYR A 362 -3.56 -13.56 4.97
N VAL A 363 -3.22 -13.00 6.14
CA VAL A 363 -1.92 -13.23 6.81
C VAL A 363 -1.85 -14.50 7.65
N SER A 364 -2.99 -15.06 8.04
CA SER A 364 -3.02 -16.34 8.76
C SER A 364 -2.71 -17.53 7.86
N ASP A 365 -2.99 -17.44 6.57
CA ASP A 365 -2.68 -18.47 5.57
C ASP A 365 -1.30 -18.26 4.95
N ALA A 366 -0.36 -19.15 5.31
CA ALA A 366 1.00 -19.15 4.77
C ALA A 366 1.06 -19.38 3.24
N ALA A 367 0.01 -19.92 2.62
CA ALA A 367 -0.07 -20.05 1.17
C ALA A 367 -0.08 -18.68 0.48
N ASN A 368 -0.66 -17.65 1.10
CA ASN A 368 -0.70 -16.30 0.52
C ASN A 368 0.70 -15.67 0.44
N LEU A 369 1.51 -15.77 1.50
CA LEU A 369 2.90 -15.28 1.49
C LEU A 369 3.73 -16.04 0.45
N LYS A 370 3.58 -17.37 0.41
CA LYS A 370 4.30 -18.19 -0.56
C LYS A 370 3.97 -17.81 -2.00
N ASP A 371 2.69 -17.58 -2.30
CA ASP A 371 2.21 -17.15 -3.61
C ASP A 371 2.75 -15.76 -3.99
N ASP A 372 2.69 -14.80 -3.07
CA ASP A 372 3.20 -13.45 -3.29
C ASP A 372 4.71 -13.43 -3.59
N LEU A 373 5.50 -14.18 -2.80
CA LEU A 373 6.94 -14.29 -3.01
C LEU A 373 7.28 -15.03 -4.31
N ALA A 374 6.50 -16.05 -4.68
CA ALA A 374 6.67 -16.76 -5.95
C ALA A 374 6.45 -15.81 -7.14
N HIS A 375 5.35 -15.03 -7.14
CA HIS A 375 5.07 -14.02 -8.16
C HIS A 375 6.20 -12.99 -8.26
N TYR A 376 6.67 -12.46 -7.12
CA TYR A 376 7.78 -11.50 -7.07
C TYR A 376 9.09 -12.08 -7.64
N ASP A 377 9.43 -13.32 -7.28
CA ASP A 377 10.63 -14.00 -7.75
C ASP A 377 10.55 -14.34 -9.25
N GLU A 378 9.37 -14.68 -9.75
CA GLU A 378 9.11 -14.90 -11.18
C GLU A 378 9.32 -13.62 -11.99
N LEU A 379 8.74 -12.49 -11.56
CA LEU A 379 8.95 -11.18 -12.17
C LEU A 379 10.44 -10.83 -12.20
N TYR A 380 11.15 -10.95 -11.07
CA TYR A 380 12.59 -10.68 -11.02
C TYR A 380 13.36 -11.55 -12.04
N ASN A 381 13.04 -12.85 -12.11
CA ASN A 381 13.67 -13.77 -13.07
C ASN A 381 13.34 -13.47 -14.54
N GLU A 382 12.21 -12.84 -14.81
CA GLU A 382 11.82 -12.36 -16.13
C GLU A 382 12.66 -11.14 -16.55
N VAL A 383 12.80 -10.16 -15.65
CA VAL A 383 13.34 -8.82 -15.97
C VAL A 383 14.85 -8.68 -15.76
N LYS A 384 15.47 -9.48 -14.88
CA LYS A 384 16.86 -9.25 -14.43
C LYS A 384 17.89 -9.15 -15.55
N THR A 385 17.81 -10.01 -16.55
CA THR A 385 18.75 -10.00 -17.69
C THR A 385 18.65 -8.69 -18.48
N SER A 386 17.44 -8.14 -18.64
CA SER A 386 17.25 -6.84 -19.29
C SER A 386 17.81 -5.69 -18.45
N PHE A 387 17.64 -5.72 -17.12
CA PHE A 387 18.27 -4.74 -16.22
C PHE A 387 19.80 -4.82 -16.23
N TYR A 388 20.39 -6.01 -16.26
CA TYR A 388 21.86 -6.18 -16.33
C TYR A 388 22.47 -5.59 -17.61
N LYS A 389 21.68 -5.52 -18.68
CA LYS A 389 22.04 -4.91 -19.97
C LYS A 389 21.70 -3.42 -20.06
N ASP A 390 20.84 -2.93 -19.19
CA ASP A 390 20.48 -1.51 -19.14
C ASP A 390 21.67 -0.67 -18.65
N ARG A 391 22.22 0.17 -19.54
CA ARG A 391 23.28 1.14 -19.20
C ARG A 391 22.75 2.53 -18.89
N LYS A 392 21.46 2.77 -19.15
CA LYS A 392 20.75 4.04 -18.93
C LYS A 392 20.15 4.14 -17.53
N LYS A 393 19.86 3.02 -16.85
CA LYS A 393 19.44 3.00 -15.44
C LYS A 393 20.40 3.79 -14.55
N GLN A 394 19.88 4.39 -13.49
CA GLN A 394 20.65 5.26 -12.58
C GLN A 394 21.62 4.46 -11.69
N VAL A 395 21.23 3.26 -11.31
CA VAL A 395 21.99 2.39 -10.40
C VAL A 395 22.86 1.39 -11.14
N SER A 396 23.81 0.79 -10.43
CA SER A 396 24.49 -0.42 -10.89
C SER A 396 23.56 -1.65 -10.84
N SER A 397 23.95 -2.71 -11.54
CA SER A 397 23.27 -4.01 -11.53
C SER A 397 23.32 -4.68 -10.16
N TYR A 398 24.42 -4.46 -9.41
CA TYR A 398 24.53 -4.89 -8.02
C TYR A 398 23.51 -4.18 -7.11
N GLN A 399 23.35 -2.87 -7.28
CA GLN A 399 22.37 -2.10 -6.52
C GLN A 399 20.93 -2.46 -6.89
N PHE A 400 20.64 -2.71 -8.17
CA PHE A 400 19.35 -3.26 -8.60
C PHE A 400 19.03 -4.56 -7.84
N ASP A 401 19.96 -5.52 -7.85
CA ASP A 401 19.77 -6.79 -7.13
C ASP A 401 19.64 -6.59 -5.62
N LYS A 402 20.36 -5.63 -5.03
CA LYS A 402 20.25 -5.27 -3.61
C LYS A 402 18.88 -4.67 -3.28
N GLU A 403 18.41 -3.70 -4.07
CA GLU A 403 17.10 -3.04 -3.88
C GLU A 403 15.95 -4.05 -4.07
N VAL A 404 16.02 -4.95 -5.07
CA VAL A 404 15.02 -6.01 -5.26
C VAL A 404 14.97 -6.98 -4.08
N ARG A 405 16.13 -7.42 -3.56
CA ARG A 405 16.17 -8.28 -2.37
C ARG A 405 15.66 -7.59 -1.13
N TYR A 406 16.05 -6.32 -0.93
CA TYR A 406 15.55 -5.52 0.17
C TYR A 406 14.03 -5.51 0.22
N TRP A 407 13.36 -5.19 -0.90
CA TRP A 407 11.90 -5.19 -0.95
C TRP A 407 11.30 -6.57 -0.70
N ARG A 408 11.89 -7.63 -1.26
CA ARG A 408 11.44 -9.00 -1.02
C ARG A 408 11.46 -9.36 0.46
N ASP A 409 12.57 -9.07 1.14
CA ASP A 409 12.76 -9.35 2.57
C ASP A 409 11.83 -8.47 3.42
N THR A 410 11.63 -7.21 3.05
CA THR A 410 10.70 -6.29 3.70
C THR A 410 9.26 -6.78 3.60
N LEU A 411 8.82 -7.27 2.45
CA LEU A 411 7.46 -7.80 2.24
C LEU A 411 7.20 -9.04 3.12
N GLU A 412 8.17 -9.94 3.21
CA GLU A 412 8.11 -11.11 4.08
C GLU A 412 8.01 -10.69 5.55
N ALA A 413 8.87 -9.77 5.98
CA ALA A 413 8.84 -9.25 7.35
C ALA A 413 7.52 -8.52 7.67
N GLN A 414 6.99 -7.71 6.75
CA GLN A 414 5.72 -7.00 6.93
C GLN A 414 4.54 -7.96 7.08
N PHE A 415 4.52 -9.05 6.30
CA PHE A 415 3.50 -10.09 6.40
C PHE A 415 3.48 -10.73 7.79
N GLU A 416 4.65 -11.13 8.31
CA GLU A 416 4.76 -11.72 9.65
C GLU A 416 4.45 -10.71 10.75
N VAL A 417 4.93 -9.46 10.64
CA VAL A 417 4.60 -8.39 11.60
C VAL A 417 3.09 -8.09 11.62
N ALA A 418 2.42 -8.12 10.47
CA ALA A 418 0.97 -7.96 10.40
C ALA A 418 0.25 -9.12 11.11
N LYS A 419 0.71 -10.36 10.90
CA LYS A 419 0.16 -11.55 11.57
C LYS A 419 0.36 -11.53 13.08
N GLU A 420 1.57 -11.28 13.54
CA GLU A 420 1.92 -11.26 14.97
C GLU A 420 1.13 -10.21 15.75
N ARG A 421 0.74 -9.11 15.11
CA ARG A 421 -0.06 -8.05 15.73
C ARG A 421 -1.41 -8.54 16.25
N PHE A 422 -1.98 -9.56 15.60
CA PHE A 422 -3.23 -10.16 16.02
C PHE A 422 -3.08 -11.13 17.20
N ALA A 423 -1.87 -11.57 17.54
CA ALA A 423 -1.66 -12.58 18.59
C ALA A 423 -1.94 -12.06 20.00
N ARG A 424 -1.82 -10.75 20.24
CA ARG A 424 -2.00 -10.18 21.58
C ARG A 424 -3.46 -10.28 22.05
N ALA A 425 -3.65 -10.83 23.24
CA ALA A 425 -4.93 -10.95 23.93
C ALA A 425 -4.75 -10.66 25.42
N GLU A 426 -4.87 -9.39 25.82
CA GLU A 426 -4.72 -8.93 27.20
C GLU A 426 -5.95 -8.16 27.65
N VAL A 427 -6.43 -8.42 28.86
CA VAL A 427 -7.65 -7.78 29.36
C VAL A 427 -7.48 -7.27 30.78
N LEU A 428 -7.97 -6.06 31.04
CA LEU A 428 -8.07 -5.50 32.38
C LEU A 428 -9.51 -5.67 32.86
N ILE A 429 -9.68 -6.17 34.07
CA ILE A 429 -11.01 -6.39 34.66
C ILE A 429 -11.08 -5.72 36.03
N GLY A 430 -11.97 -4.73 36.14
CA GLY A 430 -12.34 -4.09 37.42
C GLY A 430 -13.68 -4.63 37.91
N THR A 431 -13.83 -4.82 39.22
CA THR A 431 -15.08 -5.30 39.84
C THR A 431 -15.50 -4.39 40.99
N GLY A 432 -16.79 -4.09 41.10
CA GLY A 432 -17.39 -3.32 42.20
C GLY A 432 -18.75 -3.88 42.59
N ALA A 433 -19.20 -3.59 43.82
CA ALA A 433 -20.52 -3.98 44.32
C ALA A 433 -21.35 -2.73 44.61
N ILE A 434 -22.59 -2.72 44.14
CA ILE A 434 -23.57 -1.64 44.37
C ILE A 434 -24.90 -2.32 44.73
N GLU A 435 -25.36 -2.14 45.97
CA GLU A 435 -26.69 -2.56 46.47
C GLU A 435 -27.36 -3.75 45.76
N GLY A 436 -26.87 -4.98 46.00
CA GLY A 436 -27.46 -6.20 45.44
C GLY A 436 -27.12 -6.52 43.98
N THR A 437 -26.30 -5.66 43.35
CA THR A 437 -25.77 -5.82 41.99
C THR A 437 -24.25 -5.85 42.02
N THR A 438 -23.64 -6.73 41.23
CA THR A 438 -22.19 -6.71 40.98
C THR A 438 -21.92 -6.10 39.62
N ARG A 439 -21.18 -4.99 39.62
CA ARG A 439 -20.68 -4.35 38.40
C ARG A 439 -19.29 -4.88 38.09
N PHE A 440 -19.00 -5.15 36.83
CA PHE A 440 -17.64 -5.33 36.37
C PHE A 440 -17.38 -4.61 35.05
N ASP A 441 -16.16 -4.09 34.92
CA ASP A 441 -15.68 -3.38 33.75
C ASP A 441 -14.64 -4.28 33.05
N VAL A 442 -14.85 -4.56 31.76
CA VAL A 442 -13.89 -5.22 30.88
C VAL A 442 -13.24 -4.15 30.02
N ILE A 443 -11.94 -3.94 30.19
CA ILE A 443 -11.18 -2.91 29.46
C ILE A 443 -10.21 -3.59 28.51
N THR A 444 -10.28 -3.24 27.22
CA THR A 444 -9.45 -3.81 26.15
C THR A 444 -8.62 -2.73 25.46
N THR A 445 -7.37 -3.09 25.11
CA THR A 445 -6.45 -2.32 24.27
C THR A 445 -5.90 -3.18 23.12
N ASN A 446 -6.60 -4.27 22.80
CA ASN A 446 -6.12 -5.25 21.82
C ASN A 446 -6.36 -4.78 20.39
N TYR A 447 -5.43 -5.17 19.51
CA TYR A 447 -5.56 -4.91 18.08
C TYR A 447 -6.71 -5.71 17.45
N ALA A 448 -6.76 -7.02 17.75
CA ALA A 448 -7.68 -8.00 17.18
C ALA A 448 -9.15 -7.79 17.56
N GLY A 449 -9.42 -7.32 18.77
CA GLY A 449 -10.71 -7.49 19.45
C GLY A 449 -10.73 -8.77 20.29
N LEU A 450 -11.60 -8.79 21.30
CA LEU A 450 -11.76 -9.92 22.21
C LEU A 450 -13.19 -10.45 22.12
N ASP A 451 -13.37 -11.75 21.97
CA ASP A 451 -14.67 -12.42 22.07
C ASP A 451 -14.91 -12.81 23.52
N PHE A 452 -15.87 -12.15 24.16
CA PHE A 452 -16.30 -12.44 25.52
C PHE A 452 -17.42 -13.47 25.50
N ARG A 453 -17.12 -14.67 26.00
CA ARG A 453 -17.94 -15.87 25.82
C ARG A 453 -18.73 -16.30 27.04
N GLY A 454 -18.35 -15.82 28.21
CA GLY A 454 -19.08 -16.21 29.41
C GLY A 454 -18.50 -15.71 30.71
N VAL A 455 -19.35 -15.73 31.72
CA VAL A 455 -19.01 -15.40 33.10
C VAL A 455 -19.43 -16.56 33.98
N SER A 456 -18.60 -16.89 34.96
CA SER A 456 -18.95 -17.89 35.96
C SER A 456 -18.39 -17.55 37.33
N PHE A 457 -19.00 -18.11 38.38
CA PHE A 457 -18.44 -18.10 39.72
C PHE A 457 -18.92 -19.32 40.50
N LYS A 458 -18.11 -19.74 41.46
CA LYS A 458 -18.46 -20.85 42.35
C LYS A 458 -19.44 -20.38 43.41
N SER A 459 -20.43 -21.22 43.69
CA SER A 459 -21.34 -21.02 44.81
C SER A 459 -21.07 -22.07 45.88
N ASP A 460 -21.06 -21.65 47.13
CA ASP A 460 -21.20 -22.60 48.24
C ASP A 460 -22.64 -23.09 48.23
N ALA A 461 -22.86 -24.40 48.27
CA ALA A 461 -24.15 -25.11 48.13
C ALA A 461 -25.30 -24.66 49.09
N SER A 462 -25.08 -23.62 49.89
CA SER A 462 -26.02 -23.01 50.83
C SER A 462 -26.77 -21.77 50.28
N ARG A 463 -26.37 -21.21 49.13
CA ARG A 463 -27.03 -20.04 48.52
C ARG A 463 -27.66 -20.38 47.17
N ASP A 464 -28.99 -20.43 47.16
CA ASP A 464 -29.83 -20.47 45.96
C ASP A 464 -30.14 -19.03 45.53
N PHE A 465 -29.58 -18.56 44.42
CA PHE A 465 -29.85 -17.24 43.88
C PHE A 465 -30.98 -17.39 42.85
N GLN A 466 -32.19 -17.00 43.25
CA GLN A 466 -33.31 -16.90 42.32
C GLN A 466 -33.19 -15.58 41.56
N ASP A 467 -33.28 -15.63 40.23
CA ASP A 467 -33.24 -14.48 39.32
C ASP A 467 -31.87 -13.85 39.04
N LEU A 468 -30.81 -14.67 39.04
CA LEU A 468 -29.47 -14.21 38.66
C LEU A 468 -29.36 -13.97 37.13
N ALA A 469 -29.05 -12.75 36.72
CA ALA A 469 -28.99 -12.37 35.30
C ALA A 469 -27.81 -11.44 34.98
N LEU A 470 -27.34 -11.51 33.73
CA LEU A 470 -26.30 -10.66 33.19
C LEU A 470 -26.90 -9.57 32.27
N TYR A 471 -26.50 -8.33 32.50
CA TYR A 471 -26.83 -7.18 31.66
C TYR A 471 -25.56 -6.50 31.15
N PHE A 472 -25.65 -5.88 29.99
CA PHE A 472 -24.61 -5.05 29.39
C PHE A 472 -25.08 -3.60 29.29
N ASP A 473 -24.21 -2.67 29.73
CA ASP A 473 -24.41 -1.23 29.66
C ASP A 473 -24.32 -0.74 28.20
N SER A 474 -25.41 -0.86 27.44
CA SER A 474 -25.45 -0.53 26.01
C SER A 474 -25.52 0.96 25.71
N ASN A 475 -25.89 1.78 26.70
CA ASN A 475 -25.90 3.24 26.57
C ASN A 475 -24.62 3.89 27.15
N TYR A 476 -23.72 3.08 27.73
CA TYR A 476 -22.43 3.47 28.29
C TYR A 476 -22.52 4.53 29.41
N ASN A 477 -23.62 4.57 30.15
CA ASN A 477 -23.83 5.57 31.20
C ASN A 477 -23.30 5.13 32.58
N GLY A 478 -22.90 3.87 32.71
CA GLY A 478 -22.30 3.28 33.90
C GLY A 478 -23.30 2.87 35.00
N ASN A 479 -24.60 2.98 34.76
CA ASN A 479 -25.69 2.65 35.67
C ASN A 479 -26.58 1.58 35.06
N LEU A 480 -27.19 0.75 35.91
CA LEU A 480 -28.16 -0.24 35.48
C LEU A 480 -29.53 0.42 35.25
N ASP A 481 -30.04 0.42 34.02
CA ASP A 481 -31.35 0.97 33.67
C ASP A 481 -32.09 0.21 32.55
N SER A 482 -33.23 0.74 32.10
CA SER A 482 -34.10 0.08 31.10
C SER A 482 -33.54 0.07 29.68
N ALA A 483 -32.51 0.86 29.38
CA ALA A 483 -31.84 0.90 28.09
C ALA A 483 -30.68 -0.10 28.00
N ASP A 484 -30.37 -0.81 29.09
CA ASP A 484 -29.34 -1.84 29.12
C ASP A 484 -29.82 -3.14 28.46
N GLU A 485 -28.88 -3.79 27.78
CA GLU A 485 -29.09 -5.03 27.08
C GLU A 485 -29.12 -6.20 28.08
N TYR A 486 -30.26 -6.89 28.20
CA TYR A 486 -30.31 -8.19 28.85
C TYR A 486 -29.54 -9.22 28.00
N ILE A 487 -28.49 -9.82 28.57
CA ILE A 487 -27.69 -10.82 27.88
C ILE A 487 -28.32 -12.20 28.04
N ASP A 488 -28.33 -12.73 29.26
CA ASP A 488 -28.99 -14.01 29.59
C ASP A 488 -29.04 -14.21 31.11
N LYS A 489 -29.77 -15.24 31.55
CA LYS A 489 -29.78 -15.72 32.94
C LYS A 489 -28.57 -16.62 33.20
N PHE A 490 -28.17 -16.70 34.47
CA PHE A 490 -27.18 -17.69 34.89
C PHE A 490 -27.84 -19.05 35.14
N GLU A 491 -27.17 -20.11 34.70
CA GLU A 491 -27.54 -21.49 34.96
C GLU A 491 -26.62 -22.09 36.03
N PHE A 492 -27.19 -22.90 36.92
CA PHE A 492 -26.45 -23.58 37.98
C PHE A 492 -26.06 -25.00 37.53
N GLU A 493 -24.76 -25.26 37.41
CA GLU A 493 -24.19 -26.55 37.03
C GLU A 493 -22.85 -26.75 37.76
N ASP A 494 -22.57 -27.98 38.22
CA ASP A 494 -21.29 -28.33 38.86
C ASP A 494 -20.82 -27.37 39.97
N ASN A 495 -21.74 -26.99 40.87
CA ASN A 495 -21.52 -26.03 41.97
C ASN A 495 -21.09 -24.62 41.51
N SER A 496 -21.40 -24.24 40.28
CA SER A 496 -21.09 -22.94 39.72
C SER A 496 -22.30 -22.34 39.02
N TYR A 497 -22.46 -21.03 39.13
CA TYR A 497 -23.36 -20.29 38.24
C TYR A 497 -22.58 -19.88 37.01
N ARG A 498 -23.13 -20.12 35.82
CA ARG A 498 -22.50 -19.82 34.54
C ARG A 498 -23.48 -19.19 33.57
N VAL A 499 -22.99 -18.26 32.77
CA VAL A 499 -23.69 -17.73 31.59
C VAL A 499 -22.76 -17.84 30.40
N GLN A 500 -23.31 -18.19 29.23
CA GLN A 500 -22.58 -18.32 27.98
C GLN A 500 -23.22 -17.43 26.93
N PHE A 501 -22.41 -16.68 26.21
CA PHE A 501 -22.84 -15.74 25.17
C PHE A 501 -21.68 -15.54 24.18
N SER A 502 -21.82 -14.62 23.24
CA SER A 502 -20.68 -14.11 22.47
C SER A 502 -20.88 -12.63 22.23
N LYS A 503 -19.92 -11.83 22.69
CA LYS A 503 -19.90 -10.39 22.46
C LYS A 503 -18.48 -9.96 22.15
N ILE A 504 -18.28 -9.41 20.96
CA ILE A 504 -16.96 -8.92 20.55
C ILE A 504 -16.74 -7.54 21.16
N LEU A 505 -15.62 -7.40 21.87
CA LEU A 505 -15.16 -6.19 22.54
C LEU A 505 -14.01 -5.60 21.74
N PHE A 506 -14.23 -4.41 21.19
CA PHE A 506 -13.26 -3.69 20.37
C PHE A 506 -12.54 -2.62 21.19
N ALA A 507 -11.26 -2.39 20.89
CA ALA A 507 -10.60 -1.18 21.34
C ALA A 507 -10.83 -0.08 20.29
N GLU A 508 -11.23 1.11 20.73
CA GLU A 508 -11.40 2.27 19.88
C GLU A 508 -10.07 2.69 19.25
N ARG A 509 -10.16 3.33 18.08
CA ARG A 509 -9.02 3.93 17.40
C ARG A 509 -9.20 5.42 17.32
N ASN A 510 -8.18 6.14 17.77
CA ASN A 510 -8.06 7.55 17.48
C ASN A 510 -7.14 7.73 16.27
N TYR A 511 -7.70 8.24 15.18
CA TYR A 511 -6.96 8.69 14.02
C TYR A 511 -6.75 10.20 14.17
N PRO A 512 -5.50 10.71 14.12
CA PRO A 512 -5.26 12.14 14.23
C PRO A 512 -6.04 12.90 13.16
N ASP A 513 -6.65 14.02 13.56
CA ASP A 513 -7.47 14.85 12.67
C ASP A 513 -6.64 15.53 11.56
N ASP A 514 -5.31 15.59 11.74
CA ASP A 514 -4.37 15.98 10.69
C ASP A 514 -3.85 14.76 9.92
N TYR A 515 -4.65 14.31 8.95
CA TYR A 515 -4.29 13.26 7.99
C TYR A 515 -3.26 13.75 6.94
N ARG A 516 -2.64 14.93 7.12
CA ARG A 516 -1.63 15.51 6.20
C ARG A 516 -0.18 15.20 6.57
N ASP A 517 0.08 14.63 7.75
CA ASP A 517 1.41 14.19 8.17
C ASP A 517 1.49 12.66 8.27
N PHE A 518 2.04 12.04 7.21
CA PHE A 518 2.25 10.59 7.13
C PHE A 518 3.27 10.07 8.14
N THR A 519 4.16 10.93 8.65
CA THR A 519 5.17 10.53 9.65
C THR A 519 4.63 10.50 11.09
N ALA A 520 3.41 11.02 11.32
CA ALA A 520 2.78 11.15 12.63
C ALA A 520 1.38 10.49 12.76
N SER A 521 0.90 9.75 11.75
CA SER A 521 -0.52 9.32 11.64
C SER A 521 -0.84 7.87 12.03
N LYS A 522 -0.03 7.26 12.91
CA LYS A 522 -0.38 5.95 13.49
C LYS A 522 -1.66 6.08 14.33
N ALA A 523 -2.65 5.21 14.11
CA ALA A 523 -3.80 5.16 15.01
C ALA A 523 -3.37 4.81 16.44
N GLU A 524 -3.87 5.58 17.40
CA GLU A 524 -3.76 5.25 18.81
C GLU A 524 -4.86 4.26 19.19
N ILE A 525 -4.49 3.14 19.80
CA ILE A 525 -5.44 2.20 20.38
C ILE A 525 -5.83 2.71 21.76
N LEU A 526 -7.07 3.15 21.91
CA LEU A 526 -7.57 3.69 23.17
C LEU A 526 -8.06 2.55 24.07
N PRO A 527 -7.86 2.63 25.40
CA PRO A 527 -8.52 1.74 26.34
C PRO A 527 -10.03 1.93 26.27
N THR A 528 -10.75 0.92 25.78
CA THR A 528 -12.22 0.95 25.70
C THR A 528 -12.81 0.10 26.82
N ARG A 529 -13.75 0.70 27.54
CA ARG A 529 -14.43 0.10 28.69
C ARG A 529 -15.80 -0.42 28.29
N TYR A 530 -16.06 -1.68 28.61
CA TYR A 530 -17.36 -2.31 28.52
C TYR A 530 -17.84 -2.66 29.93
N THR A 531 -19.00 -2.13 30.33
CA THR A 531 -19.55 -2.34 31.67
C THR A 531 -20.68 -3.37 31.63
N PHE A 532 -20.65 -4.27 32.61
CA PHE A 532 -21.64 -5.32 32.77
C PHE A 532 -22.14 -5.37 34.21
N PHE A 533 -23.38 -5.83 34.37
CA PHE A 533 -24.04 -5.96 35.67
C PHE A 533 -24.55 -7.38 35.88
N VAL A 534 -24.22 -7.95 37.03
CA VAL A 534 -24.83 -9.18 37.53
C VAL A 534 -25.87 -8.78 38.56
N VAL A 535 -27.14 -8.99 38.22
CA VAL A 535 -28.31 -8.63 39.05
C VAL A 535 -28.78 -9.87 39.79
N GLY A 536 -29.18 -9.70 41.06
CA GLY A 536 -29.72 -10.80 41.87
C GLY A 536 -28.73 -11.42 42.87
N ALA A 537 -27.50 -10.89 42.96
CA ALA A 537 -26.54 -11.28 43.99
C ALA A 537 -25.57 -10.12 44.34
N PRO A 538 -25.43 -9.74 45.61
CA PRO A 538 -24.26 -8.98 46.04
C PRO A 538 -23.07 -9.94 46.09
N LEU A 539 -22.38 -10.15 44.97
CA LEU A 539 -21.26 -11.09 44.91
C LEU A 539 -20.07 -10.51 45.69
N ALA A 540 -19.66 -11.22 46.74
CA ALA A 540 -18.30 -11.20 47.27
C ALA A 540 -17.40 -12.27 46.60
N ALA A 541 -17.93 -12.98 45.59
CA ALA A 541 -17.29 -14.11 44.93
C ALA A 541 -16.35 -13.65 43.80
N SER A 542 -15.26 -14.38 43.60
CA SER A 542 -14.34 -14.16 42.48
C SER A 542 -14.98 -14.64 41.17
N LEU A 543 -15.37 -13.69 40.32
CA LEU A 543 -15.82 -13.95 38.96
C LEU A 543 -14.68 -14.52 38.10
N THR A 544 -15.02 -15.49 37.28
CA THR A 544 -14.18 -16.08 36.22
C THR A 544 -14.77 -15.68 34.87
N PHE A 545 -13.91 -15.33 33.92
CA PHE A 545 -14.29 -14.77 32.63
C PHE A 545 -13.69 -15.64 31.52
N ASP A 546 -14.51 -16.08 30.57
CA ASP A 546 -14.06 -16.72 29.34
C ASP A 546 -13.97 -15.66 28.25
N ILE A 547 -12.74 -15.19 27.98
CA ILE A 547 -12.46 -14.14 27.02
C ILE A 547 -11.34 -14.63 26.12
N THR A 548 -11.57 -14.65 24.82
CA THR A 548 -10.59 -15.13 23.84
C THR A 548 -10.26 -14.06 22.81
N ASN A 549 -9.08 -14.16 22.19
CA ASN A 549 -8.79 -13.44 20.97
C ASN A 549 -9.77 -13.84 19.86
N VAL A 550 -10.39 -12.87 19.20
CA VAL A 550 -11.40 -13.15 18.16
C VAL A 550 -10.82 -13.91 16.95
N PHE A 551 -9.53 -13.75 16.67
CA PHE A 551 -8.87 -14.33 15.50
C PHE A 551 -8.09 -15.60 15.81
N THR A 552 -7.31 -15.61 16.89
CA THR A 552 -6.47 -16.77 17.26
C THR A 552 -7.22 -17.78 18.14
N GLY A 553 -8.30 -17.36 18.79
CA GLY A 553 -9.02 -18.18 19.78
C GLY A 553 -8.25 -18.40 21.09
N GLU A 554 -7.07 -17.80 21.24
CA GLU A 554 -6.26 -17.91 22.46
C GLU A 554 -6.93 -17.19 23.63
N GLN A 555 -6.82 -17.78 24.82
CA GLN A 555 -7.38 -17.19 26.05
C GLN A 555 -6.68 -15.87 26.39
N ALA A 556 -7.47 -14.86 26.70
CA ALA A 556 -6.97 -13.55 27.07
C ALA A 556 -6.27 -13.60 28.43
N THR A 557 -5.06 -13.06 28.49
CA THR A 557 -4.32 -12.93 29.74
C THR A 557 -4.90 -11.77 30.55
N LYS A 558 -5.45 -12.07 31.72
CA LYS A 558 -5.91 -11.04 32.66
C LYS A 558 -4.69 -10.30 33.22
N LEU A 559 -4.59 -9.01 32.90
CA LEU A 559 -3.61 -8.13 33.49
C LEU A 559 -4.06 -7.78 34.91
N THR A 560 -3.28 -8.17 35.91
CA THR A 560 -3.38 -7.60 37.24
C THR A 560 -2.69 -6.24 37.23
N ASN A 561 -3.45 -5.14 37.12
CA ASN A 561 -2.88 -3.82 37.39
C ASN A 561 -3.55 -3.14 38.57
N GLN A 562 -2.70 -2.64 39.46
CA GLN A 562 -2.93 -1.47 40.29
C GLN A 562 -3.36 -0.31 39.38
N LEU A 563 -4.64 -0.23 39.06
CA LEU A 563 -5.24 1.03 38.62
C LEU A 563 -5.35 1.89 39.89
N LYS A 564 -4.40 2.82 40.05
CA LYS A 564 -4.54 3.95 40.98
C LYS A 564 -5.40 5.03 40.37
#